data_AF-A0A7J9K6R0-F1
#
_entry.id   AF-A0A7J9K6R0-F1
#
_cell.length_a   1.000
_cell.length_b   1.000
_cell.length_c   1.000
_cell.angle_alpha   90.00
_cell.angle_beta   90.00
_cell.angle_gamma   90.00
#
_symmetry.space_group_name_H-M   'P 1'
#
loop_
_entity.id
_entity.type
_entity.pdbx_description
1 polymer ?
#
loop_
_entity_poly.entity_id
_entity_poly.type
_entity_poly.pdbx_seq_one_letter_code
_entity_poly.pdbx_strand_id
1 'polypeptide(L)'
;MALYELAVFDPSNPVLDPMWRQCMFVIAFITRLGKTNSWGGWSITRGAITNPSIWSYEGVAGAHIENLFRIWVSDPYGLTDKVQLVNLTWGMK
;
A
#
# COMPACT_ATOMS: atom_id res chain seq x y z
N MET A 1 3.26 -9.70 -5.08
CA MET A 1 4.73 -9.52 -5.01
C MET A 1 5.12 -8.55 -3.90
N ALA A 2 4.59 -7.33 -3.85
CA ALA A 2 4.94 -6.34 -2.81
C ALA A 2 4.83 -6.85 -1.36
N LEU A 3 3.78 -7.62 -1.01
CA LEU A 3 3.63 -8.22 0.32
C LEU A 3 4.73 -9.22 0.67
N TYR A 4 5.20 -10.01 -0.31
CA TYR A 4 6.28 -10.97 -0.09
C TYR A 4 7.59 -10.23 0.23
N GLU A 5 7.90 -9.20 -0.56
CA GLU A 5 9.09 -8.39 -0.31
C GLU A 5 9.02 -7.74 1.08
N LEU A 6 7.86 -7.21 1.48
CA LEU A 6 7.74 -6.55 2.78
C LEU A 6 7.84 -7.50 3.98
N ALA A 7 7.45 -8.77 3.81
CA ALA A 7 7.58 -9.80 4.84
C ALA A 7 9.04 -10.24 5.08
N VAL A 8 9.91 -10.13 4.07
CA VAL A 8 11.32 -10.56 4.12
C VAL A 8 12.28 -9.38 4.29
N PHE A 9 11.85 -8.16 3.98
CA PHE A 9 12.66 -6.95 4.06
C PHE A 9 13.11 -6.62 5.49
N ASP A 10 14.42 -6.38 5.68
CA ASP A 10 14.97 -5.86 6.94
C ASP A 10 15.31 -4.37 6.81
N PRO A 11 14.57 -3.46 7.48
CA PRO A 11 14.81 -2.02 7.44
C PRO A 11 15.91 -1.54 8.41
N SER A 12 16.52 -2.42 9.21
CA SER A 12 17.36 -2.03 10.36
C SER A 12 18.68 -1.32 9.96
N ASN A 13 19.29 -1.73 8.84
CA ASN A 13 20.60 -1.24 8.43
C ASN A 13 20.66 -0.73 6.99
N PRO A 14 20.10 0.45 6.69
CA PRO A 14 20.05 0.99 5.32
C PRO A 14 21.42 1.38 4.76
N VAL A 15 22.48 1.45 5.58
CA VAL A 15 23.84 1.82 5.14
C VAL A 15 24.60 0.59 4.64
N LEU A 16 24.61 -0.49 5.43
CA LEU A 16 25.38 -1.69 5.11
C LEU A 16 24.54 -2.75 4.38
N ASP A 17 23.23 -2.77 4.60
CA ASP A 17 22.29 -3.69 3.98
C ASP A 17 21.08 -2.97 3.36
N PRO A 18 21.31 -2.14 2.32
CA PRO A 18 20.23 -1.47 1.59
C PRO A 18 19.41 -2.45 0.75
N MET A 19 18.24 -1.99 0.29
CA MET A 19 17.27 -2.76 -0.50
C MET A 19 17.84 -3.56 -1.68
N TRP A 20 18.87 -3.02 -2.35
CA TRP A 20 19.52 -3.68 -3.49
C TRP A 20 20.44 -4.85 -3.09
N ARG A 21 20.91 -4.90 -1.83
CA ARG A 21 21.63 -6.07 -1.28
C ARG A 21 20.68 -7.19 -0.87
N GLN A 22 19.46 -6.83 -0.47
CA GLN A 22 18.40 -7.78 -0.10
C GLN A 22 17.57 -8.27 -1.30
N CYS A 23 17.98 -7.94 -2.54
CA CYS A 23 17.30 -8.33 -3.77
C CYS A 23 15.81 -7.89 -3.82
N MET A 24 15.49 -6.74 -3.21
CA MET A 24 14.16 -6.14 -3.27
C MET A 24 13.94 -5.47 -4.63
N PHE A 25 12.91 -5.87 -5.36
CA PHE A 25 12.63 -5.33 -6.69
C PHE A 25 11.49 -4.31 -6.65
N VAL A 26 10.32 -4.71 -6.17
CA VAL A 26 9.09 -3.91 -6.18
C VAL A 26 9.14 -2.75 -5.18
N ILE A 27 9.65 -2.96 -3.97
CA ILE A 27 9.74 -1.89 -2.96
C ILE A 27 10.58 -0.72 -3.49
N ALA A 28 11.64 -0.97 -4.27
CA ALA A 28 12.47 0.10 -4.85
C ALA A 28 11.68 1.03 -5.79
N PHE A 29 10.75 0.48 -6.57
CA PHE A 29 9.87 1.28 -7.43
C PHE A 29 8.83 2.07 -6.64
N ILE A 30 8.30 1.48 -5.56
CA ILE A 30 7.36 2.17 -4.66
C ILE A 30 8.07 3.35 -3.95
N THR A 31 9.31 3.14 -3.50
CA THR A 31 10.15 4.19 -2.91
C THR A 31 10.47 5.31 -3.90
N ARG A 32 10.73 4.98 -5.17
CA ARG A 32 10.96 5.98 -6.23
C ARG A 32 9.76 6.92 -6.43
N LEU A 33 8.54 6.46 -6.17
CA LEU A 33 7.32 7.27 -6.24
C LEU A 33 7.04 8.05 -4.94
N GLY A 34 8.01 8.09 -4.02
CA GLY A 34 7.94 8.89 -2.80
C GLY A 34 7.20 8.21 -1.64
N LYS A 35 6.90 6.91 -1.73
CA LYS A 35 6.34 6.15 -0.60
C LYS A 35 7.47 5.52 0.19
N THR A 36 7.72 6.03 1.38
CA THR A 36 8.89 5.67 2.20
C THR A 36 8.54 5.00 3.52
N ASN A 37 7.25 4.87 3.84
CA ASN A 37 6.75 4.60 5.18
C ASN A 37 6.02 3.26 5.22
N SER A 38 6.17 2.53 6.32
CA SER A 38 5.43 1.31 6.60
C SER A 38 4.44 1.50 7.75
N TRP A 39 3.42 0.65 7.80
CA TRP A 39 2.55 0.53 8.99
C TRP A 39 3.26 -0.10 10.18
N GLY A 40 4.38 -0.78 9.96
CA GLY A 40 5.26 -1.30 11.01
C GLY A 40 6.11 -0.25 11.71
N GLY A 41 5.81 1.05 11.53
CA GLY A 41 6.46 2.16 12.23
C GLY A 41 7.87 2.51 11.73
N TRP A 42 8.33 1.90 10.64
CA TRP A 42 9.65 2.14 10.06
C TRP A 42 9.57 2.93 8.74
N SER A 43 10.67 3.59 8.41
CA SER A 43 10.85 4.34 7.18
C SER A 43 12.18 3.99 6.51
N ILE A 44 12.21 4.03 5.17
CA ILE A 44 13.44 3.82 4.37
C ILE A 44 14.56 4.79 4.79
N THR A 45 14.20 6.01 5.18
CA THR A 45 15.14 7.08 5.55
C THR A 45 15.51 7.06 7.04
N ARG A 46 15.24 5.96 7.76
CA ARG A 46 15.56 5.76 9.19
C ARG A 46 14.78 6.66 10.17
N GLY A 47 13.66 7.24 9.74
CA GLY A 47 12.72 7.92 10.64
C GLY A 47 11.78 6.92 11.31
N ALA A 48 11.62 7.00 12.63
CA ALA A 48 10.53 6.32 13.33
C ALA A 48 9.22 7.06 13.02
N ILE A 49 8.18 6.33 12.61
CA ILE A 49 6.90 6.92 12.20
C ILE A 49 5.82 6.45 13.16
N THR A 50 5.20 7.41 13.83
CA THR A 50 4.10 7.16 14.77
C THR A 50 2.74 7.13 14.10
N ASN A 51 2.59 7.72 12.90
CA ASN A 51 1.33 7.70 12.16
C ASN A 51 1.55 7.63 10.63
N PRO A 52 1.70 6.42 10.08
CA PRO A 52 1.91 6.24 8.64
C PRO A 52 0.62 6.46 7.85
N SER A 53 0.71 7.22 6.75
CA SER A 53 -0.43 7.52 5.87
C SER A 53 -1.05 6.25 5.26
N ILE A 54 -2.31 6.34 4.81
CA ILE A 54 -3.00 5.27 4.09
C ILE A 54 -2.20 4.77 2.87
N TRP A 55 -1.38 5.62 2.27
CA TRP A 55 -0.46 5.29 1.18
C TRP A 55 0.92 4.85 1.66
N SER A 56 0.96 3.87 2.57
CA SER A 56 2.20 3.18 2.97
C SER A 56 2.54 2.02 2.03
N TYR A 57 3.68 1.36 2.18
CA TYR A 57 4.01 0.17 1.36
C TYR A 57 2.88 -0.88 1.38
N GLU A 58 2.34 -1.15 2.58
CA GLU A 58 1.16 -2.01 2.78
C GLU A 58 -0.09 -1.49 2.09
N GLY A 59 -0.33 -0.18 2.14
CA GLY A 59 -1.47 0.45 1.48
C GLY A 59 -1.40 0.33 -0.04
N VAL A 60 -0.20 0.46 -0.63
CA VAL A 60 0.00 0.25 -2.08
C VAL A 60 -0.20 -1.22 -2.44
N ALA A 61 0.29 -2.15 -1.62
CA ALA A 61 0.10 -3.59 -1.82
C ALA A 61 -1.38 -4.00 -1.71
N GLY A 62 -2.07 -3.49 -0.69
CA GLY A 62 -3.50 -3.73 -0.47
C GLY A 62 -4.39 -3.11 -1.56
N ALA A 63 -4.04 -1.93 -2.07
CA ALA A 63 -4.72 -1.34 -3.23
C ALA A 63 -4.63 -2.23 -4.49
N HIS A 64 -3.49 -2.91 -4.69
CA HIS A 64 -3.30 -3.81 -5.84
C HIS A 64 -4.02 -5.17 -5.71
N ILE A 65 -4.25 -5.67 -4.48
CA ILE A 65 -4.85 -7.00 -4.25
C ILE A 65 -6.34 -6.89 -3.96
N GLU A 66 -6.70 -6.03 -3.02
CA GLU A 66 -8.04 -6.02 -2.43
C GLU A 66 -8.93 -4.94 -3.05
N ASN A 67 -8.36 -4.12 -3.94
CA ASN A 67 -8.97 -2.90 -4.44
C ASN A 67 -9.59 -2.13 -3.25
N LEU A 68 -8.69 -1.63 -2.39
CA LEU A 68 -8.95 -1.04 -1.07
C LEU A 68 -9.90 0.18 -1.05
N PHE A 69 -10.52 0.51 -2.19
CA PHE A 69 -11.61 1.46 -2.32
C PHE A 69 -12.94 0.72 -2.29
N ARG A 70 -13.29 0.21 -1.11
CA ARG A 70 -14.65 -0.24 -0.82
C ARG A 70 -15.47 0.99 -0.43
N ILE A 71 -16.55 1.25 -1.17
CA ILE A 71 -17.47 2.34 -0.88
C ILE A 71 -18.81 1.77 -0.44
N TRP A 72 -19.54 2.56 0.36
CA TRP A 72 -20.90 2.23 0.75
C TRP A 72 -21.80 2.42 -0.47
N VAL A 73 -22.53 1.36 -0.85
CA VAL A 73 -23.44 1.35 -1.99
C VAL A 73 -24.80 0.87 -1.51
N SER A 74 -25.83 1.59 -1.94
CA SER A 74 -27.22 1.26 -1.63
C SER A 74 -28.06 1.24 -2.88
N ASP A 75 -29.11 0.43 -2.85
CA ASP A 75 -30.14 0.48 -3.87
C ASP A 75 -30.89 1.82 -3.82
N PRO A 76 -31.60 2.21 -4.89
CA PRO A 76 -32.30 3.50 -4.97
C PRO A 76 -33.33 3.74 -3.86
N TYR A 77 -33.79 2.68 -3.18
CA TYR A 77 -34.76 2.75 -2.11
C TYR A 77 -34.12 2.62 -0.71
N GLY A 78 -32.80 2.44 -0.63
CA GLY A 78 -32.05 2.40 0.63
C GLY A 78 -32.40 1.21 1.53
N LEU A 79 -32.80 0.09 0.94
CA LEU A 79 -33.26 -1.10 1.69
C LEU A 79 -32.16 -2.16 1.85
N THR A 80 -31.11 -2.08 1.04
CA THR A 80 -30.08 -3.09 0.89
C THR A 80 -28.70 -2.43 0.86
N ASP A 81 -28.26 -1.98 2.03
CA ASP A 81 -26.96 -1.35 2.20
C ASP A 81 -25.85 -2.39 2.27
N LYS A 82 -24.81 -2.22 1.45
CA LYS A 82 -23.64 -3.09 1.50
C LYS A 82 -22.36 -2.36 1.11
N VAL A 83 -21.27 -2.74 1.79
CA VAL A 83 -19.93 -2.32 1.41
C VAL A 83 -19.50 -3.16 0.22
N GLN A 84 -19.38 -2.54 -0.96
CA GLN A 84 -19.05 -3.23 -2.20
C GLN A 84 -17.81 -2.67 -2.88
N LEU A 85 -17.21 -3.54 -3.69
CA LEU A 85 -16.23 -3.16 -4.68
C LEU A 85 -16.97 -2.53 -5.86
N VAL A 86 -16.64 -1.28 -6.20
CA VAL A 86 -17.24 -0.60 -7.35
C VAL A 86 -16.18 -0.50 -8.46
N ASN A 87 -16.53 -1.02 -9.64
CA ASN A 87 -15.70 -0.86 -10.83
C ASN A 87 -15.85 0.55 -11.40
N LEU A 88 -14.75 1.16 -11.82
CA LEU A 88 -14.77 2.45 -12.49
C LEU A 88 -15.38 2.29 -13.88
N THR A 89 -16.58 2.85 -14.09
CA THR A 89 -17.24 2.86 -15.40
C THR A 89 -17.09 4.26 -16.00
N TRP A 90 -16.47 4.35 -17.18
CA TRP A 90 -16.48 5.58 -17.97
C TRP A 90 -17.73 5.55 -18.86
N GLY A 91 -18.81 6.22 -18.45
CA GLY A 91 -20.01 6.47 -19.27
C GLY A 91 -20.34 7.97 -19.28
N MET A 92 -20.79 8.61 -20.36
CA MET A 92 -21.26 8.15 -21.67
C MET A 92 -20.54 8.89 -22.82
N LYS A 93 -20.66 8.33 -24.03
CA LYS A 93 -20.51 9.04 -25.30
C LYS A 93 -21.76 9.86 -25.61
#